data_AF-A0A1E3QX49-F1
#
_entry.id   AF-A0A1E3QX49-F1
#
_cell.length_a   1.000
_cell.length_b   1.000
_cell.length_c   1.000
_cell.angle_alpha   90.00
_cell.angle_beta   90.00
_cell.angle_gamma   90.00
#
_symmetry.space_group_name_H-M   'P 1'
#
loop_
_entity.id
_entity.type
_entity.pdbx_description
1 polymer ?
#
loop_
_entity_poly.entity_id
_entity_poly.type
_entity_poly.pdbx_seq_one_letter_code
_entity_poly.pdbx_strand_id
1 'polypeptide(L)'
;MTLAGLDKFYAAYFLLHIPITVLIDSSLVIPPAHRPLLQQQILKFHFEQNKDFLLVNVRNWLWCFGIIEMVFQLPFFAWAAYRLLGRKGQMLTLTMAPGMILYGFNASVTSLVCIVEIVLEGARNGLTQSEVWALVGVYFPTFVIPFVMLLVFTVRI
;
A
#
# COMPACT_ATOMS: atom_id res chain seq x y z
N MET A 1 0.64 -21.59 -11.15
CA MET A 1 1.67 -21.02 -10.25
C MET A 1 1.80 -21.94 -9.04
N THR A 2 3.00 -22.41 -8.72
CA THR A 2 3.18 -23.30 -7.56
C THR A 2 2.96 -22.52 -6.27
N LEU A 3 2.52 -23.24 -5.25
CA LEU A 3 2.25 -22.75 -3.91
C LEU A 3 3.45 -21.99 -3.31
N ALA A 4 4.66 -22.52 -3.49
CA ALA A 4 5.91 -21.87 -3.12
C ALA A 4 6.26 -20.62 -3.95
N GLY A 5 5.75 -20.50 -5.18
CA GLY A 5 5.92 -19.31 -6.00
C GLY A 5 5.09 -18.13 -5.50
N LEU A 6 3.89 -18.40 -4.99
CA LEU A 6 2.99 -17.39 -4.44
C LEU A 6 3.48 -16.82 -3.11
N ASP A 7 4.03 -17.66 -2.25
CA ASP A 7 4.63 -17.21 -1.00
C ASP A 7 5.79 -16.25 -1.24
N LYS A 8 6.69 -16.59 -2.17
CA LYS A 8 7.82 -15.71 -2.55
C LYS A 8 7.34 -14.39 -3.13
N PHE A 9 6.29 -14.42 -3.95
CA PHE A 9 5.70 -13.20 -4.52
C PHE A 9 5.16 -12.29 -3.41
N TYR A 10 4.35 -12.81 -2.49
CA TYR A 10 3.81 -12.00 -1.39
C TYR A 10 4.89 -11.54 -0.41
N ALA A 11 5.92 -12.36 -0.16
CA ALA A 11 7.07 -11.95 0.64
C ALA A 11 7.79 -10.76 0.01
N ALA A 12 8.08 -10.82 -1.30
CA ALA A 12 8.71 -9.72 -2.03
C ALA A 12 7.82 -8.47 -2.02
N TYR A 13 6.52 -8.64 -2.20
CA TYR A 13 5.53 -7.57 -2.10
C TYR A 13 5.57 -6.85 -0.75
N PHE A 14 5.53 -7.58 0.37
CA PHE A 14 5.61 -6.98 1.71
C PHE A 14 6.97 -6.32 1.97
N LEU A 15 8.07 -6.94 1.56
CA LEU A 15 9.40 -6.35 1.69
C LEU A 15 9.55 -5.06 0.90
N LEU A 16 8.94 -4.96 -0.28
CA LEU A 16 8.90 -3.75 -1.08
C LEU A 16 8.01 -2.67 -0.43
N HIS A 17 6.91 -3.06 0.22
CA HIS A 17 6.00 -2.10 0.86
C HIS A 17 6.59 -1.47 2.11
N ILE A 18 7.48 -2.15 2.85
CA ILE A 18 8.13 -1.56 4.04
C ILE A 18 8.82 -0.21 3.73
N PRO A 19 9.76 -0.11 2.77
CA PRO A 19 10.38 1.18 2.46
C PRO A 19 9.40 2.18 1.85
N ILE A 20 8.40 1.74 1.09
CA ILE A 20 7.35 2.62 0.54
C ILE A 20 6.57 3.26 1.69
N THR A 21 6.06 2.47 2.63
CA THR A 21 5.33 2.96 3.79
C THR A 21 6.19 3.87 4.66
N VAL A 22 7.45 3.49 4.92
CA VAL A 22 8.33 4.31 5.77
C VAL A 22 8.68 5.65 5.10
N LEU A 23 8.93 5.68 3.79
CA LEU A 23 9.45 6.86 3.11
C LEU A 23 8.35 7.73 2.47
N ILE A 24 7.26 7.11 2.00
CA ILE A 24 6.18 7.78 1.28
C ILE A 24 4.94 7.86 2.18
N ASP A 25 4.34 6.73 2.58
CA ASP A 25 3.02 6.75 3.23
C ASP A 25 3.05 7.32 4.65
N SER A 26 4.19 7.23 5.34
CA SER A 26 4.39 7.90 6.63
C SER A 26 4.23 9.41 6.53
N SER A 27 4.37 10.00 5.32
CA SER A 27 4.10 11.42 5.07
C SER A 27 2.64 11.81 5.28
N LEU A 28 1.71 10.84 5.21
CA LEU A 28 0.30 11.04 5.56
C LEU A 28 0.16 11.47 7.01
N VAL A 29 1.00 10.94 7.91
CA VAL A 29 0.89 11.14 9.36
C VAL A 29 1.92 12.16 9.86
N ILE A 30 3.13 12.14 9.30
CA ILE A 30 4.26 12.96 9.74
C ILE A 30 4.20 14.34 9.07
N PRO A 31 4.08 15.45 9.83
CA PRO A 31 4.08 16.79 9.27
C PRO A 31 5.41 17.13 8.59
N PRO A 32 5.41 17.97 7.53
CA PRO A 32 6.62 18.33 6.78
C PRO A 32 7.83 18.75 7.63
N ALA A 33 7.60 19.48 8.73
CA ALA A 33 8.65 19.96 9.62
C ALA A 33 9.45 18.86 10.33
N HIS A 34 8.90 17.65 10.44
CA HIS A 34 9.52 16.52 11.15
C HIS A 34 10.02 15.43 10.19
N ARG A 35 9.93 15.64 8.87
CA ARG A 35 10.33 14.66 7.87
C ARG A 35 11.85 14.70 7.69
N PRO A 36 12.56 13.55 7.73
CA PRO A 36 13.98 13.48 7.40
C PRO A 36 14.28 13.96 5.97
N LEU A 37 15.50 14.43 5.73
CA LEU A 37 15.91 14.96 4.42
C LEU A 37 15.69 13.95 3.28
N LEU A 38 16.04 12.68 3.51
CA LEU A 38 15.86 11.61 2.52
C LEU A 38 14.38 11.46 2.12
N GLN A 39 13.48 11.47 3.10
CA GLN A 39 12.04 11.41 2.85
C GLN A 39 11.56 12.62 2.04
N GLN A 40 12.03 13.83 2.38
CA GLN A 40 11.67 15.04 1.62
C GLN A 40 12.12 14.95 0.15
N GLN A 41 13.32 14.42 -0.11
CA GLN A 41 13.85 14.24 -1.47
C GLN A 41 13.04 13.22 -2.27
N ILE A 42 12.68 12.09 -1.65
CA ILE A 42 11.85 11.05 -2.28
C ILE A 42 10.45 11.58 -2.58
N LEU A 43 9.82 12.27 -1.62
CA LEU A 43 8.50 12.87 -1.82
C LEU A 43 8.53 13.94 -2.92
N LYS A 44 9.59 14.77 -2.96
CA LYS A 44 9.76 15.75 -4.04
C LYS A 44 9.82 15.06 -5.41
N PHE A 45 10.62 14.00 -5.54
CA PHE A 45 10.66 13.21 -6.76
C PHE A 45 9.28 12.61 -7.12
N HIS A 46 8.57 12.05 -6.14
CA HIS A 46 7.22 11.51 -6.34
C HIS A 46 6.24 12.58 -6.81
N PHE A 47 6.28 13.78 -6.23
CA PHE A 47 5.41 14.89 -6.64
C PHE A 47 5.73 15.41 -8.05
N GLU A 48 7.02 15.50 -8.40
CA GLU A 48 7.46 15.93 -9.73
C GLU A 48 7.05 14.94 -10.82
N GLN A 49 7.04 13.63 -10.52
CA GLN A 49 6.66 12.60 -11.48
C GLN A 49 5.16 12.35 -11.56
N ASN A 50 4.47 12.26 -10.41
CA ASN A 50 3.11 11.72 -10.33
C ASN A 50 2.05 12.78 -10.01
N LYS A 51 2.44 13.99 -9.58
CA LYS A 51 1.51 15.06 -9.14
C LYS A 51 0.46 14.57 -8.13
N ASP A 52 0.91 13.74 -7.21
CA ASP A 52 0.02 13.07 -6.26
C ASP A 52 -0.55 14.05 -5.22
N PHE A 53 -1.72 14.59 -5.53
CA PHE A 53 -2.38 15.59 -4.67
C PHE A 53 -2.88 15.01 -3.34
N LEU A 54 -3.06 13.68 -3.25
CA LEU A 54 -3.53 13.02 -2.02
C LEU A 54 -2.54 13.15 -0.87
N LEU A 55 -1.23 13.19 -1.19
CA LEU A 55 -0.17 13.37 -0.19
C LEU A 55 0.14 14.84 0.12
N VAL A 56 -0.40 15.78 -0.66
CA VAL A 56 -0.23 17.23 -0.44
C VAL A 56 -1.30 17.74 0.53
N ASN A 57 -2.56 17.48 0.21
CA ASN A 57 -3.71 17.90 1.01
C ASN A 57 -4.37 16.67 1.64
N VAL A 58 -3.69 16.10 2.64
CA VAL A 58 -4.12 14.86 3.28
C VAL A 58 -5.47 15.09 3.98
N ARG A 59 -6.50 14.41 3.48
CA ARG A 59 -7.84 14.43 4.08
C ARG A 59 -7.85 13.60 5.37
N ASN A 60 -8.72 13.95 6.32
CA ASN A 60 -8.81 13.26 7.61
C ASN A 60 -9.01 11.74 7.49
N TRP A 61 -9.80 11.28 6.52
CA TRP A 61 -10.01 9.84 6.30
C TRP A 61 -8.72 9.14 5.86
N LEU A 62 -7.91 9.78 5.01
CA LEU A 62 -6.65 9.23 4.51
C LEU A 62 -5.58 9.26 5.60
N TRP A 63 -5.59 10.31 6.43
CA TRP A 63 -4.76 10.38 7.64
C TRP A 63 -5.04 9.22 8.61
N CYS A 64 -6.33 8.89 8.84
CA CYS A 64 -6.71 7.73 9.65
C CYS A 64 -6.16 6.42 9.07
N PHE A 65 -6.26 6.22 7.76
CA PHE A 65 -5.68 5.04 7.12
C PHE A 65 -4.15 5.02 7.21
N GLY A 66 -3.48 6.18 7.08
CA GLY A 66 -2.05 6.29 7.30
C GLY A 66 -1.61 5.86 8.71
N ILE A 67 -2.40 6.20 9.75
CA ILE A 67 -2.14 5.70 11.11
C ILE A 67 -2.31 4.19 11.19
N ILE A 68 -3.39 3.66 10.63
CA ILE A 68 -3.64 2.21 10.62
C ILE A 68 -2.49 1.49 9.92
N GLU A 69 -1.99 2.06 8.81
CA GLU A 69 -0.88 1.50 8.07
C GLU A 69 0.40 1.48 8.90
N MET A 70 0.77 2.62 9.49
CA MET A 70 1.99 2.75 10.28
C MET A 70 1.98 1.88 11.55
N VAL A 71 0.84 1.77 12.23
CA VAL A 71 0.74 1.08 13.51
C VAL A 71 0.49 -0.42 13.35
N PHE A 72 -0.31 -0.83 12.37
CA PHE A 72 -0.74 -2.24 12.22
C PHE A 72 -0.17 -2.91 10.97
N GLN A 73 -0.25 -2.25 9.82
CA GLN A 73 0.15 -2.89 8.56
C GLN A 73 1.68 -2.99 8.44
N LEU A 74 2.43 -1.95 8.83
CA LEU A 74 3.90 -1.96 8.77
C LEU A 74 4.53 -3.08 9.62
N PRO A 75 4.17 -3.27 10.91
CA PRO A 75 4.63 -4.44 11.66
C PRO A 75 4.19 -5.77 11.04
N PHE A 76 2.97 -5.81 10.49
CA PHE A 76 2.46 -6.98 9.80
C PHE A 76 3.28 -7.32 8.54
N PHE A 77 3.77 -6.34 7.77
CA PHE A 77 4.62 -6.57 6.59
C PHE A 77 5.89 -7.30 6.96
N ALA A 78 6.58 -6.83 8.00
CA ALA A 78 7.80 -7.47 8.50
C ALA A 78 7.53 -8.90 8.98
N TRP A 79 6.46 -9.11 9.75
CA TRP A 79 6.07 -10.42 10.24
C TRP A 79 5.69 -11.38 9.10
N ALA A 80 4.86 -10.93 8.16
CA ALA A 80 4.39 -11.73 7.04
C ALA A 80 5.55 -12.11 6.11
N ALA A 81 6.44 -11.17 5.77
CA ALA A 81 7.63 -11.43 4.97
C ALA A 81 8.55 -12.48 5.63
N TYR A 82 8.82 -12.34 6.94
CA TYR A 82 9.63 -13.30 7.69
C TYR A 82 9.03 -14.71 7.66
N ARG A 83 7.71 -14.82 7.84
CA ARG A 83 6.98 -16.10 7.80
C ARG A 83 7.01 -16.75 6.41
N LEU A 84 6.74 -15.98 5.37
CA LEU A 84 6.66 -16.46 3.98
C LEU A 84 8.03 -16.89 3.42
N LEU A 85 9.13 -16.31 3.89
CA LEU A 85 10.51 -16.68 3.48
C LEU A 85 11.09 -17.88 4.25
N GLY A 86 10.40 -18.37 5.29
CA GLY A 86 10.86 -19.48 6.12
C GLY A 86 11.01 -20.81 5.37
N ARG A 87 11.98 -21.65 5.80
CA ARG A 87 12.33 -22.95 5.17
C ARG A 87 11.24 -24.01 5.22
N LYS A 88 10.28 -23.89 6.14
CA LYS A 88 9.04 -24.65 6.08
C LYS A 88 8.15 -23.83 5.18
N GLY A 89 7.92 -24.22 3.93
CA GLY A 89 6.91 -23.60 3.08
C GLY A 89 5.58 -23.58 3.84
N GLN A 90 5.33 -22.50 4.57
CA GLN A 90 4.17 -22.26 5.41
C GLN A 90 3.11 -21.62 4.55
N MET A 91 2.97 -22.06 3.30
CA MET A 91 1.92 -21.56 2.46
C MET A 91 0.60 -21.83 3.20
N LEU A 92 -0.03 -20.74 3.64
CA LEU A 92 -1.31 -20.75 4.35
C LEU A 92 -1.39 -21.72 5.52
N THR A 93 -0.60 -21.46 6.56
CA THR A 93 -1.07 -21.93 7.86
C THR A 93 -2.36 -21.17 8.17
N LEU A 94 -3.44 -21.84 8.61
CA LEU A 94 -4.70 -21.19 9.06
C LEU A 94 -4.46 -20.01 10.01
N THR A 95 -3.31 -20.00 10.70
CA THR A 95 -2.86 -18.92 11.58
C THR A 95 -2.50 -17.61 10.88
N MET A 96 -2.14 -17.62 9.58
CA MET A 96 -1.83 -16.41 8.81
C MET A 96 -3.02 -15.88 8.02
N ALA A 97 -3.98 -16.74 7.67
CA ALA A 97 -5.07 -16.38 6.78
C ALA A 97 -5.93 -15.22 7.30
N PRO A 98 -6.30 -15.14 8.60
CA PRO A 98 -7.04 -13.99 9.12
C PRO A 98 -6.29 -12.67 8.94
N GLY A 99 -4.97 -12.66 9.18
CA GLY A 99 -4.14 -11.46 9.02
C GLY A 99 -4.03 -11.03 7.57
N MET A 100 -3.84 -11.98 6.64
CA MET A 100 -3.76 -11.71 5.21
C MET A 100 -5.08 -11.21 4.63
N ILE A 101 -6.21 -11.76 5.10
CA ILE A 101 -7.55 -11.29 4.74
C ILE A 101 -7.79 -9.87 5.26
N LEU A 102 -7.51 -9.61 6.54
CA LEU A 102 -7.70 -8.30 7.15
C LEU A 102 -6.85 -7.23 6.45
N TYR A 103 -5.57 -7.54 6.21
CA TYR A 103 -4.67 -6.67 5.47
C TYR A 103 -5.17 -6.46 4.03
N GLY A 104 -5.47 -7.54 3.31
CA GLY A 104 -5.92 -7.51 1.92
C GLY A 104 -7.17 -6.66 1.75
N PHE A 105 -8.14 -6.81 2.67
CA PHE A 105 -9.34 -5.99 2.72
C PHE A 105 -9.00 -4.51 2.96
N ASN A 106 -8.28 -4.19 4.03
CA ASN A 106 -7.99 -2.79 4.36
C ASN A 106 -7.21 -2.09 3.25
N ALA A 107 -6.11 -2.68 2.77
CA ALA A 107 -5.25 -2.08 1.74
C ALA A 107 -5.97 -1.94 0.39
N SER A 108 -6.79 -2.93 0.00
CA SER A 108 -7.58 -2.81 -1.24
C SER A 108 -8.66 -1.74 -1.13
N VAL A 109 -9.40 -1.67 -0.02
CA VAL A 109 -10.44 -0.64 0.17
C VAL A 109 -9.81 0.75 0.19
N THR A 110 -8.73 0.98 0.95
CA THR A 110 -8.05 2.28 0.97
C THR A 110 -7.58 2.68 -0.43
N SER A 111 -6.90 1.76 -1.14
CA SER A 111 -6.41 2.05 -2.49
C SER A 111 -7.55 2.31 -3.48
N LEU A 112 -8.67 1.60 -3.37
CA LEU A 112 -9.86 1.83 -4.19
C LEU A 112 -10.44 3.22 -3.94
N VAL A 113 -10.54 3.64 -2.67
CA VAL A 113 -11.02 4.98 -2.30
C VAL A 113 -10.07 6.05 -2.86
N CYS A 114 -8.75 5.85 -2.78
CA CYS A 114 -7.77 6.75 -3.41
C CYS A 114 -7.97 6.83 -4.92
N ILE A 115 -8.13 5.71 -5.62
CA ILE A 115 -8.37 5.67 -7.07
C ILE A 115 -9.65 6.43 -7.42
N VAL A 116 -10.74 6.22 -6.67
CA VAL A 116 -12.00 6.94 -6.88
C VAL A 116 -11.82 8.45 -6.69
N GLU A 117 -11.14 8.88 -5.62
CA GLU A 117 -10.82 10.29 -5.40
C GLU A 117 -9.95 10.89 -6.52
N ILE A 118 -8.97 10.14 -7.03
CA ILE A 118 -8.12 10.58 -8.15
C ILE A 118 -8.97 10.81 -9.40
N VAL A 119 -9.87 9.87 -9.73
CA VAL A 119 -10.74 9.97 -10.91
C VAL A 119 -11.75 11.12 -10.77
N LEU A 120 -12.32 11.34 -9.59
CA LEU A 120 -13.36 12.34 -9.37
C LEU A 120 -12.80 13.76 -9.19
N GLU A 121 -11.67 13.89 -8.47
CA GLU A 121 -11.15 15.19 -8.04
C GLU A 121 -9.83 15.57 -8.74
N GLY A 122 -9.22 14.68 -9.54
CA GLY A 122 -7.93 14.94 -10.18
C GLY A 122 -7.90 16.21 -11.03
N ALA A 123 -8.93 16.43 -11.87
CA ALA A 123 -9.02 17.64 -12.70
C ALA A 123 -9.13 18.92 -11.86
N ARG A 124 -9.87 18.89 -10.73
CA ARG A 124 -9.99 20.02 -9.80
C ARG A 124 -8.69 20.31 -9.06
N ASN A 125 -7.83 19.30 -8.91
CA ASN A 125 -6.50 19.41 -8.34
C ASN A 125 -5.41 19.69 -9.40
N GLY A 126 -5.80 20.07 -10.62
CA GLY A 126 -4.88 20.54 -11.67
C GLY A 126 -4.21 19.44 -12.49
N LEU A 127 -4.71 18.21 -12.44
CA LEU A 127 -4.23 17.12 -13.29
C LEU A 127 -4.94 17.15 -14.65
N THR A 128 -4.17 16.92 -15.71
CA THR A 128 -4.72 16.58 -17.03
C THR A 128 -5.30 15.17 -17.05
N GLN A 129 -6.13 14.84 -18.03
CA GLN A 129 -6.69 13.49 -18.17
C GLN A 129 -5.62 12.39 -18.23
N SER A 130 -4.51 12.64 -18.92
CA SER A 130 -3.37 11.70 -18.97
C SER A 130 -2.71 11.52 -17.62
N GLU A 131 -2.56 12.59 -16.84
CA GLU A 131 -1.95 12.53 -15.50
C GLU A 131 -2.86 11.85 -14.49
N VAL A 132 -4.18 12.01 -14.61
CA VAL A 132 -5.15 11.24 -13.82
C VAL A 132 -4.94 9.74 -14.03
N TRP A 133 -4.90 9.28 -15.29
CA TRP A 133 -4.70 7.86 -15.57
C TRP A 133 -3.30 7.36 -15.20
N ALA A 134 -2.28 8.20 -15.32
CA ALA A 134 -0.94 7.88 -14.84
C ALA A 134 -0.94 7.66 -13.31
N LEU A 135 -1.57 8.56 -12.55
CA LEU A 135 -1.67 8.45 -11.10
C LEU A 135 -2.54 7.26 -10.68
N VAL A 136 -3.66 6.99 -11.37
CA VAL A 136 -4.43 5.75 -11.18
C VAL A 136 -3.53 4.53 -11.39
N GLY A 137 -2.66 4.54 -12.41
CA GLY A 137 -1.69 3.48 -12.67
C GLY A 137 -0.70 3.24 -11.52
N VAL A 138 -0.37 4.27 -10.74
CA VAL A 138 0.48 4.15 -9.53
C VAL A 138 -0.26 3.43 -8.40
N TYR A 139 -1.53 3.77 -8.17
CA TYR A 139 -2.36 3.18 -7.10
C TYR A 139 -2.99 1.84 -7.50
N PHE A 140 -3.10 1.54 -8.78
CA PHE A 140 -3.78 0.34 -9.26
C PHE A 140 -3.14 -0.98 -8.76
N PRO A 141 -1.81 -1.14 -8.75
CA PRO A 141 -1.17 -2.31 -8.15
C PRO A 141 -1.43 -2.45 -6.65
N THR A 142 -1.49 -1.33 -5.92
CA THR A 142 -1.77 -1.33 -4.46
C THR A 142 -3.22 -1.67 -4.15
N PHE A 143 -4.12 -1.57 -5.14
CA PHE A 143 -5.47 -2.13 -5.05
C PHE A 143 -5.50 -3.61 -5.44
N VAL A 144 -5.02 -3.95 -6.63
CA VAL A 144 -5.20 -5.28 -7.23
C VAL A 144 -4.49 -6.36 -6.42
N ILE A 145 -3.25 -6.13 -5.99
CA ILE A 145 -2.47 -7.16 -5.30
C ILE A 145 -3.12 -7.51 -3.94
N PRO A 146 -3.46 -6.55 -3.06
CA PRO A 146 -4.20 -6.84 -1.82
C PRO A 146 -5.59 -7.43 -2.06
N PHE A 147 -6.29 -7.02 -3.11
CA PHE A 147 -7.61 -7.58 -3.43
C PHE A 147 -7.53 -9.05 -3.86
N VAL A 148 -6.57 -9.39 -4.72
CA VAL A 148 -6.31 -10.79 -5.10
C VAL A 148 -5.84 -11.59 -3.89
N MET A 149 -5.01 -11.01 -3.03
CA MET A 149 -4.61 -11.63 -1.76
C MET A 149 -5.83 -11.95 -0.89
N LEU A 150 -6.74 -10.99 -0.69
CA LEU A 150 -8.00 -11.21 0.02
C LEU A 150 -8.75 -12.43 -0.53
N LEU A 151 -9.02 -12.46 -1.83
CA LEU A 151 -9.77 -13.56 -2.47
C LEU A 151 -9.08 -14.92 -2.30
N VAL A 152 -7.76 -14.96 -2.54
CA VAL A 152 -6.98 -16.20 -2.43
C VAL A 152 -7.04 -16.78 -1.03
N PHE A 153 -6.98 -15.95 0.00
CA PHE A 153 -6.98 -16.43 1.39
C PHE A 153 -8.39 -16.70 1.92
N THR A 154 -9.42 -15.98 1.45
CA THR A 154 -10.82 -16.27 1.81
C THR A 154 -11.30 -17.63 1.29
N VAL A 155 -10.92 -18.02 0.06
CA VAL A 155 -11.32 -19.32 -0.53
C VAL A 155 -10.63 -20.51 0.14
N ARG A 156 -9.57 -20.27 0.94
CA ARG A 156 -8.73 -21.32 1.52
C ARG A 156 -8.97 -21.56 3.02
N ILE A 157 -9.89 -20.81 3.64
CA ILE A 157 -10.41 -21.07 4.99
C ILE A 157 -11.65 -21.97 4.86
#